data_AF-A0A4Y2RD52-F1
#
_entry.id   AF-A0A4Y2RD52-F1
#
_cell.length_a   1.000
_cell.length_b   1.000
_cell.length_c   1.000
_cell.angle_alpha   90.00
_cell.angle_beta   90.00
_cell.angle_gamma   90.00
#
_symmetry.space_group_name_H-M   'P 1'
#
loop_
_entity.id
_entity.type
_entity.pdbx_description
1 polymer ?
#
loop_
_entity_poly.entity_id
_entity_poly.type
_entity_poly.pdbx_seq_one_letter_code
_entity_poly.pdbx_strand_id
1 'polypeptide(L)'
;MEITPGFKSGVLCTRLQRTHSHLTITGRGTETETACRRCDECDLETLAHVLNHLKGRSRGWQFRHNSISDRLKKALLFAGCILISENQTIGPGGQRPDLVFRKGNQVFIIDVTCPFENRVEAFTEARNLKLEKYAPLIPLFSSMGLNATIIPIPVGTL
;
A
#
# COMPACT_ATOMS: atom_id res chain seq x y z
N MET A 1 3.18 20.83 -6.30
CA MET A 1 2.92 19.41 -6.59
C MET A 1 2.19 18.86 -5.39
N GLU A 2 0.87 18.96 -5.44
CA GLU A 2 -0.01 18.89 -4.27
C GLU A 2 -0.17 17.46 -3.77
N ILE A 3 -0.05 17.35 -2.46
CA ILE A 3 -0.25 16.15 -1.67
C ILE A 3 -1.75 15.88 -1.69
N THR A 4 -2.21 14.80 -2.33
CA THR A 4 -3.60 14.36 -2.16
C THR A 4 -3.78 13.86 -0.72
N PRO A 5 -4.64 14.52 0.09
CA PRO A 5 -4.78 14.22 1.51
C PRO A 5 -5.83 13.12 1.68
N GLY A 6 -5.39 11.87 1.77
CA GLY A 6 -6.29 10.71 1.81
C GLY A 6 -6.16 9.78 3.02
N PHE A 7 -5.32 10.11 4.00
CA PHE A 7 -5.25 9.36 5.25
C PHE A 7 -5.09 10.36 6.40
N LYS A 8 -6.19 10.70 7.07
CA LYS A 8 -6.16 11.47 8.32
C LYS A 8 -5.49 10.59 9.40
N SER A 9 -4.15 10.53 9.40
CA SER A 9 -3.36 9.68 10.29
C SER A 9 -3.33 10.16 11.74
N GLY A 10 -3.76 11.40 12.01
CA GLY A 10 -3.66 12.01 13.34
C GLY A 10 -4.50 11.34 14.43
N VAL A 11 -5.56 10.61 14.08
CA VAL A 11 -6.43 9.93 15.06
C VAL A 11 -6.15 8.42 15.11
N LEU A 12 -5.41 7.88 14.13
CA LEU A 12 -5.18 6.44 14.03
C LEU A 12 -3.99 5.95 14.87
N CYS A 13 -2.99 6.80 15.16
CA CYS A 13 -1.83 6.34 15.95
C CYS A 13 -2.23 5.93 17.37
N THR A 14 -3.17 6.64 18.01
CA THR A 14 -3.56 6.35 19.40
C THR A 14 -4.54 5.18 19.54
N ARG A 15 -5.37 4.88 18.53
CA ARG A 15 -6.44 3.87 18.63
C ARG A 15 -6.07 2.49 18.07
N LEU A 16 -5.22 2.39 17.05
CA LEU A 16 -4.83 1.09 16.45
C LEU A 16 -3.65 0.41 17.16
N GLN A 17 -2.83 1.16 17.89
CA GLN A 17 -1.67 0.59 18.59
C GLN A 17 -2.03 -0.13 19.90
N ARG A 18 -3.19 0.17 20.50
CA ARG A 18 -3.60 -0.44 21.79
C ARG A 18 -4.13 -1.87 21.67
N THR A 19 -4.65 -2.26 20.51
CA THR A 19 -5.34 -3.56 20.38
C THR A 19 -4.59 -4.61 19.58
N HIS A 20 -3.59 -4.26 18.74
CA HIS A 20 -3.03 -5.26 17.83
C HIS A 20 -1.52 -5.44 17.76
N SER A 21 -0.63 -4.53 18.19
CA SER A 21 0.84 -4.74 18.06
C SER A 21 1.59 -4.59 19.38
N HIS A 22 1.76 -5.68 20.13
CA HIS A 22 2.48 -5.72 21.41
C HIS A 22 4.02 -5.85 21.27
N LEU A 23 4.59 -5.58 20.10
CA LEU A 23 6.04 -5.53 19.90
C LEU A 23 6.55 -4.10 20.09
N THR A 24 6.76 -3.74 21.35
CA THR A 24 7.40 -2.49 21.75
C THR A 24 8.90 -2.58 21.51
N ILE A 25 9.50 -1.57 20.85
CA ILE A 25 10.95 -1.49 20.70
C ILE A 25 11.50 -0.67 21.87
N THR A 26 11.97 -1.32 22.92
CA THR A 26 12.65 -0.63 24.03
C THR A 26 14.13 -0.44 23.69
N GLY A 27 14.50 0.79 23.30
CA GLY A 27 15.90 1.21 23.24
C GLY A 27 16.36 1.76 24.60
N ARG A 28 17.67 1.71 24.87
CA ARG A 28 18.34 2.30 26.06
C ARG A 28 17.86 3.74 26.32
N GLY A 29 16.92 3.89 27.25
CA GLY A 29 16.33 5.14 27.72
C GLY A 29 15.62 4.84 29.05
N THR A 30 15.51 5.85 29.91
CA THR A 30 14.88 5.73 31.23
C THR A 30 13.42 5.24 31.10
N GLU A 31 12.94 4.45 32.06
CA GLU A 31 11.70 3.65 32.03
C GLU A 31 10.38 4.38 31.66
N THR A 32 10.41 5.70 31.46
CA THR A 32 9.25 6.56 31.21
C THR A 32 9.14 7.13 29.80
N GLU A 33 10.16 6.98 28.94
CA GLU A 33 10.13 7.53 27.57
C GLU A 33 9.70 6.46 26.55
N THR A 34 8.40 6.34 26.35
CA THR A 34 7.83 5.40 25.36
C THR A 34 7.62 6.02 23.97
N ALA A 35 7.68 7.34 23.85
CA ALA A 35 7.42 8.06 22.61
C ALA A 35 8.41 7.72 21.50
N CYS A 36 8.01 7.96 20.25
CA CYS A 36 8.92 7.75 19.12
C CYS A 36 10.12 8.69 19.18
N ARG A 37 11.33 8.12 19.05
CA ARG A 37 12.60 8.87 19.09
C ARG A 37 12.86 9.76 17.87
N ARG A 38 11.97 9.75 16.88
CA ARG A 38 12.13 10.43 15.58
C ARG A 38 10.93 11.25 15.14
N CYS A 39 9.81 11.23 15.86
CA CYS A 39 8.68 12.10 15.59
C CYS A 39 7.80 12.29 16.83
N ASP A 40 7.06 13.39 16.83
CA ASP A 40 6.11 13.73 17.90
C ASP A 40 4.67 13.27 17.61
N GLU A 41 4.45 12.41 16.60
CA GLU A 41 3.12 11.97 16.17
C GLU A 41 2.59 10.72 16.91
N CYS A 42 3.42 10.08 17.76
CA CYS A 42 3.05 8.85 18.44
C CYS A 42 3.70 8.74 19.84
N ASP A 43 2.85 8.48 20.84
CA ASP A 43 3.23 8.33 22.25
C ASP A 43 3.93 6.98 22.56
N LEU A 44 3.93 6.06 21.58
CA LEU A 44 4.56 4.74 21.69
C LEU A 44 5.36 4.37 20.43
N GLU A 45 6.66 4.13 20.58
CA GLU A 45 7.52 3.56 19.53
C GLU A 45 7.26 2.06 19.36
N THR A 46 6.42 1.73 18.38
CA THR A 46 6.18 0.34 17.97
C THR A 46 6.93 0.00 16.68
N LEU A 47 7.17 -1.29 16.45
CA LEU A 47 7.75 -1.76 15.19
C LEU A 47 6.87 -1.40 13.98
N ALA A 48 5.55 -1.51 14.13
CA ALA A 48 4.58 -1.08 13.13
C ALA A 48 4.74 0.42 12.79
N HIS A 49 4.87 1.26 13.82
CA HIS A 49 5.10 2.69 13.64
C HIS A 49 6.39 2.96 12.87
N VAL A 50 7.52 2.45 13.35
CA VAL A 50 8.84 2.70 12.76
C VAL A 50 8.92 2.19 11.32
N LEU A 51 8.31 1.05 11.01
CA LEU A 51 8.41 0.43 9.70
C LEU A 51 7.37 0.89 8.68
N ASN A 52 6.21 1.41 9.09
CA ASN A 52 5.11 1.70 8.16
C ASN A 52 4.43 3.06 8.31
N HIS A 53 4.64 3.78 9.43
CA HIS A 53 3.89 5.01 9.73
C HIS A 53 4.76 6.23 10.07
N LEU A 54 6.03 6.04 10.42
CA LEU A 54 6.99 7.11 10.64
C LEU A 54 7.34 7.86 9.33
N LYS A 55 6.73 9.03 9.09
CA LYS A 55 6.88 9.82 7.85
C LYS A 55 8.33 10.07 7.42
N GLY A 56 9.25 10.23 8.38
CA GLY A 56 10.69 10.37 8.11
C GLY A 56 11.34 9.16 7.42
N ARG A 57 10.65 8.02 7.34
CA ARG A 57 11.07 6.80 6.64
C ARG A 57 10.24 6.47 5.39
N SER A 58 9.34 7.37 4.98
CA SER A 58 8.44 7.19 3.82
C SER A 58 9.14 6.78 2.52
N ARG A 59 10.36 7.30 2.28
CA ARG A 59 11.20 6.88 1.14
C ARG A 59 11.49 5.39 1.16
N GLY A 60 11.76 4.80 2.33
CA GLY A 60 12.04 3.37 2.47
C GLY A 60 10.81 2.52 2.12
N TRP A 61 9.61 2.97 2.48
CA TRP A 61 8.37 2.29 2.10
C TRP A 61 8.18 2.33 0.59
N GLN A 62 8.38 3.51 -0.01
CA GLN A 62 8.27 3.68 -1.45
C GLN A 62 9.28 2.83 -2.21
N PHE A 63 10.53 2.71 -1.74
CA PHE A 63 11.52 1.86 -2.39
C PHE A 63 11.16 0.38 -2.34
N ARG A 64 10.65 -0.12 -1.20
CA ARG A 64 10.17 -1.51 -1.09
C ARG A 64 9.02 -1.75 -2.07
N HIS A 65 8.01 -0.89 -2.02
CA HIS A 65 6.88 -0.91 -2.93
C HIS A 65 7.32 -0.92 -4.40
N ASN A 66 8.17 0.03 -4.79
CA ASN A 66 8.65 0.16 -6.17
C ASN A 66 9.47 -1.07 -6.59
N SER A 67 10.32 -1.60 -5.71
CA SER A 67 11.13 -2.78 -6.03
C SER A 67 10.27 -4.02 -6.34
N ILE A 68 9.11 -4.16 -5.69
CA ILE A 68 8.15 -5.24 -5.94
C ILE A 68 7.42 -4.96 -7.26
N SER A 69 6.90 -3.75 -7.44
CA SER A 69 6.20 -3.33 -8.65
C SER A 69 7.09 -3.50 -9.90
N ASP A 70 8.35 -3.07 -9.85
CA ASP A 70 9.33 -3.20 -10.93
C ASP A 70 9.59 -4.67 -11.32
N ARG A 71 9.63 -5.57 -10.33
CA ARG A 71 9.79 -7.02 -10.57
C ARG A 71 8.56 -7.59 -11.26
N LEU A 72 7.36 -7.24 -10.81
CA LEU A 72 6.10 -7.66 -11.43
C LEU A 72 6.00 -7.15 -12.88
N LYS A 73 6.32 -5.88 -13.10
CA LYS A 73 6.37 -5.27 -14.44
C LYS A 73 7.29 -6.04 -15.38
N LYS A 74 8.53 -6.31 -14.97
CA LYS A 74 9.49 -7.07 -15.79
C LYS A 74 8.97 -8.47 -16.13
N ALA A 75 8.40 -9.19 -15.14
CA ALA A 75 7.85 -10.51 -15.35
C ALA A 75 6.66 -10.52 -16.32
N LEU A 76 5.76 -9.54 -16.22
CA LEU A 76 4.58 -9.43 -17.10
C LEU A 76 4.97 -9.05 -18.53
N LEU A 77 5.93 -8.13 -18.70
CA LEU A 77 6.47 -7.79 -20.01
C LEU A 77 7.12 -9.02 -20.67
N PHE A 78 7.91 -9.78 -19.91
CA PHE A 78 8.51 -11.03 -20.39
C PHE A 78 7.45 -12.07 -20.78
N ALA A 79 6.32 -12.12 -20.06
CA ALA A 79 5.19 -13.00 -20.35
C ALA A 79 4.29 -12.54 -21.53
N GLY A 80 4.71 -11.50 -22.26
CA GLY A 80 4.01 -10.96 -23.42
C GLY A 80 2.79 -10.09 -23.10
N CYS A 81 2.67 -9.59 -21.86
CA CYS A 81 1.61 -8.64 -21.51
C CYS A 81 2.00 -7.23 -21.99
N ILE A 82 1.01 -6.45 -22.41
CA ILE A 82 1.19 -5.06 -22.85
C ILE A 82 0.93 -4.15 -21.66
N LEU A 83 1.89 -3.27 -21.33
CA LEU A 83 1.71 -2.24 -20.32
C LEU A 83 0.79 -1.14 -20.86
N ILE A 84 -0.35 -0.91 -20.19
CA ILE A 84 -1.29 0.18 -20.52
C ILE A 84 -0.91 1.44 -19.74
N SER A 85 -0.63 1.30 -18.45
CA SER A 85 -0.38 2.42 -17.54
C SER A 85 0.50 1.98 -16.38
N GLU A 86 1.35 2.89 -15.92
CA GLU A 86 2.22 2.71 -14.76
C GLU A 86 2.14 3.96 -13.90
N ASN A 87 1.60 3.83 -12.69
CA ASN A 87 1.45 4.94 -11.74
C ASN A 87 0.85 6.19 -12.41
N GLN A 88 -0.19 6.03 -13.22
CA GLN A 88 -0.90 7.14 -13.88
C GLN A 88 -2.39 7.05 -13.58
N THR A 89 -3.04 8.20 -13.64
CA THR A 89 -4.48 8.33 -13.43
C THR A 89 -5.26 7.67 -14.58
N ILE A 90 -6.29 6.91 -14.22
CA ILE A 90 -7.15 6.16 -15.13
C ILE A 90 -8.61 6.47 -14.79
N GLY A 91 -9.37 6.78 -15.84
CA GLY A 91 -10.80 7.04 -15.74
C GLY A 91 -11.14 8.37 -15.07
N PRO A 92 -12.43 8.74 -15.10
CA PRO A 92 -12.91 10.02 -14.59
C PRO A 92 -12.78 10.13 -13.05
N GLY A 93 -12.72 9.00 -12.34
CA GLY A 93 -12.56 8.95 -10.89
C GLY A 93 -11.14 9.22 -10.37
N GLY A 94 -10.18 9.54 -11.25
CA GLY A 94 -8.84 9.93 -10.81
C GLY A 94 -7.98 8.77 -10.28
N GLN A 95 -8.40 7.52 -10.44
CA GLN A 95 -7.75 6.38 -9.80
C GLN A 95 -6.37 6.12 -10.40
N ARG A 96 -5.40 5.84 -9.53
CA ARG A 96 -3.99 5.67 -9.91
C ARG A 96 -3.43 4.34 -9.39
N PRO A 97 -3.68 3.22 -10.09
CA PRO A 97 -3.03 1.94 -9.81
C PRO A 97 -1.53 1.99 -10.11
N ASP A 98 -0.77 1.06 -9.53
CA ASP A 98 0.67 0.98 -9.80
C ASP A 98 0.95 0.50 -11.22
N LEU A 99 0.24 -0.54 -11.66
CA LEU A 99 0.42 -1.14 -12.97
C LEU A 99 -0.93 -1.54 -13.55
N VAL A 100 -1.14 -1.26 -14.83
CA VAL A 100 -2.26 -1.81 -15.60
C VAL A 100 -1.71 -2.48 -16.84
N PHE A 101 -1.95 -3.78 -16.95
CA PHE A 101 -1.50 -4.62 -18.06
C PHE A 101 -2.67 -5.18 -18.86
N ARG A 102 -2.42 -5.50 -20.12
CA ARG A 102 -3.36 -6.18 -21.00
C ARG A 102 -2.76 -7.46 -21.57
N LYS A 103 -3.56 -8.51 -21.65
CA LYS A 103 -3.27 -9.73 -22.41
C LYS A 103 -4.51 -10.18 -23.17
N GLY A 104 -4.52 -9.99 -24.49
CA GLY A 104 -5.71 -10.21 -25.32
C GLY A 104 -6.87 -9.32 -24.87
N ASN A 105 -7.99 -9.92 -24.45
CA ASN A 105 -9.15 -9.20 -23.94
C ASN A 105 -9.16 -8.98 -22.41
N GLN A 106 -8.12 -9.43 -21.71
CA GLN A 106 -8.02 -9.33 -20.26
C GLN A 106 -7.18 -8.11 -19.87
N VAL A 107 -7.66 -7.35 -18.90
CA VAL A 107 -6.95 -6.22 -18.26
C VAL A 107 -6.69 -6.57 -16.81
N PHE A 108 -5.45 -6.41 -16.38
CA PHE A 108 -5.00 -6.66 -15.01
C PHE A 108 -4.66 -5.33 -14.36
N ILE A 109 -5.44 -4.94 -13.36
CA ILE A 109 -5.22 -3.75 -12.54
C ILE A 109 -4.46 -4.21 -11.29
N ILE A 110 -3.15 -4.00 -11.27
CA ILE A 110 -2.25 -4.51 -10.25
C ILE A 110 -1.83 -3.36 -9.35
N ASP A 111 -1.89 -3.60 -8.04
CA ASP A 111 -1.48 -2.64 -7.04
C ASP A 111 -0.82 -3.35 -5.86
N VAL A 112 0.37 -2.88 -5.51
CA VAL A 112 1.22 -3.41 -4.45
C VAL A 112 0.88 -2.70 -3.15
N THR A 113 0.73 -3.46 -2.09
CA THR A 113 0.60 -2.88 -0.74
C THR A 113 1.54 -3.59 0.20
N CYS A 114 2.13 -2.83 1.10
CA CYS A 114 3.11 -3.35 2.04
C CYS A 114 2.62 -3.14 3.48
N PRO A 115 1.62 -3.91 3.95
CA PRO A 115 1.12 -3.77 5.31
C PRO A 115 2.13 -4.26 6.35
N PHE A 116 1.94 -3.86 7.61
CA PHE A 116 2.66 -4.46 8.72
C PHE A 116 2.16 -5.90 8.92
N GLU A 117 3.06 -6.87 8.80
CA GLU A 117 2.77 -8.30 8.92
C GLU A 117 2.59 -8.68 10.39
N ASN A 118 1.47 -8.26 10.95
CA ASN A 118 1.14 -8.56 12.33
C ASN A 118 0.26 -9.81 12.44
N ARG A 119 -0.62 -10.03 11.43
CA ARG A 119 -1.53 -11.18 11.28
C ARG A 119 -2.04 -11.32 9.84
N VAL A 120 -2.69 -12.44 9.52
CA VAL A 120 -3.30 -12.71 8.20
C VAL A 120 -4.39 -11.68 7.86
N GLU A 121 -5.14 -11.22 8.87
CA GLU A 121 -6.21 -10.23 8.70
C GLU A 121 -5.69 -8.93 8.09
N ALA A 122 -4.46 -8.51 8.44
CA ALA A 122 -3.84 -7.30 7.88
C ALA A 122 -3.65 -7.41 6.35
N PHE A 123 -3.33 -8.60 5.84
CA PHE A 123 -3.22 -8.85 4.40
C PHE A 123 -4.60 -8.86 3.73
N THR A 124 -5.60 -9.49 4.37
CA THR A 124 -6.97 -9.56 3.87
C THR A 124 -7.61 -8.17 3.79
N GLU A 125 -7.49 -7.37 4.84
CA GLU A 125 -7.95 -5.99 4.87
C GLU A 125 -7.26 -5.14 3.80
N ALA A 126 -5.92 -5.21 3.71
CA ALA A 126 -5.16 -4.47 2.71
C ALA A 126 -5.56 -4.86 1.28
N ARG A 127 -5.88 -6.14 1.04
CA ARG A 127 -6.41 -6.62 -0.25
C ARG A 127 -7.80 -6.06 -0.51
N ASN A 128 -8.74 -6.16 0.44
CA ASN A 128 -10.12 -5.70 0.27
C ASN A 128 -10.19 -4.19 -0.01
N LEU A 129 -9.40 -3.39 0.70
CA LEU A 129 -9.31 -1.95 0.47
C LEU A 129 -8.93 -1.62 -0.98
N LYS A 130 -8.02 -2.39 -1.59
CA LYS A 130 -7.61 -2.18 -2.99
C LYS A 130 -8.67 -2.67 -3.98
N LEU A 131 -9.36 -3.78 -3.68
CA LEU A 131 -10.50 -4.24 -4.48
C LEU A 131 -11.60 -3.18 -4.52
N GLU A 132 -11.99 -2.65 -3.37
CA GLU A 132 -13.01 -1.60 -3.25
C GLU A 132 -12.57 -0.31 -3.95
N LYS A 133 -11.33 0.13 -3.71
CA LYS A 133 -10.77 1.33 -4.35
C LYS A 133 -10.87 1.25 -5.87
N TYR A 134 -10.47 0.13 -6.48
CA TYR A 134 -10.40 0.02 -7.94
C TYR A 134 -11.65 -0.60 -8.58
N ALA A 135 -12.66 -1.01 -7.81
CA ALA A 135 -13.92 -1.54 -8.32
C ALA A 135 -14.54 -0.68 -9.44
N PRO A 136 -14.52 0.67 -9.40
CA PRO A 136 -15.06 1.50 -10.48
C PRO A 136 -14.35 1.35 -11.83
N LEU A 137 -13.12 0.81 -11.87
CA LEU A 137 -12.39 0.59 -13.12
C LEU A 137 -12.92 -0.63 -13.89
N ILE A 138 -13.59 -1.59 -13.24
CA ILE A 138 -14.15 -2.77 -13.89
C ILE A 138 -15.18 -2.38 -14.97
N PRO A 139 -16.25 -1.63 -14.65
CA PRO A 139 -17.21 -1.21 -15.67
C PRO A 139 -16.61 -0.26 -16.71
N LEU A 140 -15.59 0.54 -16.35
CA LEU A 140 -14.88 1.40 -17.30
C LEU A 140 -14.18 0.60 -18.40
N PHE A 141 -13.49 -0.48 -18.06
CA PHE A 141 -12.88 -1.34 -19.07
C PHE A 141 -13.91 -2.21 -19.79
N SER A 142 -14.98 -2.62 -19.10
CA SER A 142 -16.09 -3.36 -19.71
C SER A 142 -16.78 -2.57 -20.82
N SER A 143 -16.96 -1.25 -20.66
CA SER A 143 -17.54 -0.41 -21.72
C SER A 143 -16.65 -0.26 -22.95
N MET A 144 -15.35 -0.58 -22.82
CA MET A 144 -14.38 -0.67 -23.92
C MET A 144 -14.30 -2.09 -24.52
N GLY A 145 -15.16 -3.01 -24.09
CA GLY A 145 -15.17 -4.41 -24.51
C GLY A 145 -14.08 -5.27 -23.86
N LEU A 146 -13.45 -4.80 -22.77
CA LEU A 146 -12.34 -5.48 -22.08
C LEU A 146 -12.79 -6.07 -20.73
N ASN A 147 -12.22 -7.21 -20.36
CA ASN A 147 -12.48 -7.87 -19.08
C ASN A 147 -11.42 -7.47 -18.06
N ALA A 148 -11.76 -6.60 -17.11
CA ALA A 148 -10.82 -6.15 -16.08
C ALA A 148 -10.88 -6.99 -14.80
N THR A 149 -9.71 -7.31 -14.26
CA THR A 149 -9.53 -7.97 -12.96
C THR A 149 -8.60 -7.13 -12.09
N ILE A 150 -9.00 -6.91 -10.84
CA ILE A 150 -8.16 -6.21 -9.85
C ILE A 150 -7.32 -7.25 -9.11
N ILE A 151 -6.02 -7.02 -9.04
CA ILE A 151 -5.04 -7.93 -8.42
C ILE A 151 -4.24 -7.15 -7.37
N PRO A 152 -4.72 -7.10 -6.12
CA PRO A 152 -3.94 -6.58 -5.01
C PRO A 152 -2.82 -7.57 -4.65
N ILE A 153 -1.60 -7.05 -4.50
CA ILE A 153 -0.42 -7.83 -4.09
C ILE A 153 0.04 -7.32 -2.71
N PRO A 154 -0.49 -7.87 -1.60
CA PRO A 154 -0.03 -7.52 -0.28
C PRO A 154 1.27 -8.28 0.05
N VAL A 155 2.31 -7.57 0.49
CA VAL A 155 3.63 -8.12 0.84
C VAL A 155 4.04 -7.61 2.22
N GLY A 156 4.46 -8.51 3.11
CA GLY A 156 4.92 -8.15 4.45
C GLY A 156 6.09 -7.17 4.43
N THR A 157 6.23 -6.37 5.49
CA THR A 157 7.23 -5.30 5.60
C THR A 157 8.39 -5.59 6.55
N LEU A 158 8.40 -6.80 7.11
CA LEU A 158 9.40 -7.31 8.04
C LEU A 158 10.41 -8.21 7.34
#